data_AF-A0A4R1RF48-F1
#
_entry.id   AF-A0A4R1RF48-F1
#
_cell.length_a   1.000
_cell.length_b   1.000
_cell.length_c   1.000
_cell.angle_alpha   90.00
_cell.angle_beta   90.00
_cell.angle_gamma   90.00
#
_symmetry.space_group_name_H-M   'P 1'
#
loop_
_entity.id
_entity.type
_entity.pdbx_description
1 polymer ?
#
loop_
_entity_poly.entity_id
_entity_poly.type
_entity_poly.pdbx_seq_one_letter_code
_entity_poly.pdbx_strand_id
1 'polypeptide(L)'
;MTKKDYHDRIETPPMLDYGIYLQVDKLLTCQKPLAEMVNSDELQFQIVHQVEELWMKLIAYSLVDVLEYMEAQNTHRIVTLMGRVHRLMRMMTAQLDLLETMSPKEYQQIRLQLGNGSGQESPGFKLLLRMPPDLWQGFKTHYLDARGLSVADIYDAKYDHGDSYVVAEALVEFDELFQKFRAHHLYLIHRSIGLGSKSLKGRPVEILRGGADHRFFPELWDIRCEMTDAWGSTYGVVRESISGAKSAKA
;
A
#
# COMPACT_ATOMS: atom_id res chain seq x y z
N MET A 1 -20.59 -1.66 36.99
CA MET A 1 -20.90 -1.89 35.58
C MET A 1 -20.46 -3.28 35.20
N THR A 2 -21.31 -4.03 34.51
CA THR A 2 -21.04 -5.37 34.00
C THR A 2 -20.46 -5.33 32.58
N LYS A 3 -19.92 -6.45 32.08
CA LYS A 3 -19.50 -6.57 30.67
C LYS A 3 -20.65 -6.25 29.69
N LYS A 4 -21.87 -6.67 30.04
CA LYS A 4 -23.08 -6.38 29.26
C LYS A 4 -23.35 -4.87 29.18
N ASP A 5 -23.25 -4.16 30.30
CA ASP A 5 -23.46 -2.71 30.33
C ASP A 5 -22.49 -1.97 29.40
N TYR A 6 -21.24 -2.45 29.27
CA TYR A 6 -20.27 -1.88 28.33
C TYR A 6 -20.59 -2.25 26.88
N HIS A 7 -20.99 -3.49 26.59
CA HIS A 7 -21.39 -3.91 25.25
C HIS A 7 -22.58 -3.08 24.75
N ASP A 8 -23.60 -2.89 25.58
CA ASP A 8 -24.78 -2.10 25.22
C ASP A 8 -24.39 -0.64 24.88
N ARG A 9 -23.41 -0.07 25.60
CA ARG A 9 -22.89 1.29 25.32
C ARG A 9 -22.02 1.38 24.06
N ILE A 10 -21.33 0.29 23.70
CA ILE A 10 -20.55 0.20 22.46
C ILE A 10 -21.48 0.14 21.25
N GLU A 11 -22.58 -0.61 21.37
CA GLU A 11 -23.59 -0.81 20.32
C GLU A 11 -24.51 0.40 20.14
N THR A 12 -24.83 1.10 21.23
CA THR A 12 -25.78 2.23 21.23
C THR A 12 -25.20 3.50 21.86
N PRO A 13 -24.08 4.04 21.34
CA PRO A 13 -23.52 5.28 21.85
C PRO A 13 -24.46 6.46 21.52
N PRO A 14 -24.57 7.46 22.42
CA PRO A 14 -25.37 8.65 22.14
C PRO A 14 -24.75 9.46 21.01
N MET A 15 -25.56 9.87 20.03
CA MET A 15 -25.13 10.72 18.92
C MET A 15 -25.27 12.19 19.29
N LEU A 16 -24.12 12.87 19.36
CA LEU A 16 -24.02 14.33 19.44
C LEU A 16 -23.51 14.90 18.10
N ASP A 17 -23.28 16.20 18.00
CA ASP A 17 -22.86 16.88 16.77
C ASP A 17 -21.67 16.21 16.07
N TYR A 18 -20.67 15.75 16.83
CA TYR A 18 -19.54 14.96 16.30
C TYR A 18 -20.00 13.69 15.58
N GLY A 19 -20.90 12.93 16.23
CA GLY A 19 -21.48 11.71 15.70
C GLY A 19 -22.32 11.97 14.44
N ILE A 20 -23.09 13.05 14.44
CA ILE A 20 -23.91 13.48 13.31
C ILE A 20 -23.04 13.87 12.11
N TYR A 21 -22.02 14.71 12.34
CA TYR A 21 -21.13 15.19 11.28
C TYR A 21 -20.37 14.04 10.59
N LEU A 22 -19.80 13.13 11.39
CA LEU A 22 -19.04 11.99 10.87
C LEU A 22 -19.91 10.78 10.47
N GLN A 23 -21.22 10.85 10.69
CA GLN A 23 -22.16 9.73 10.49
C GLN A 23 -21.72 8.48 11.26
N VAL A 24 -21.36 8.67 12.53
CA VAL A 24 -20.85 7.61 13.43
C VAL A 24 -21.92 6.55 13.68
N ASP A 25 -23.20 6.91 13.65
CA ASP A 25 -24.31 5.96 13.69
C ASP A 25 -24.23 4.93 12.57
N LYS A 26 -23.99 5.36 11.33
CA LYS A 26 -23.80 4.46 10.19
C LYS A 26 -22.49 3.71 10.29
N LEU A 27 -21.42 4.40 10.66
CA LEU A 27 -20.08 3.80 10.74
C LEU A 27 -20.01 2.66 11.77
N LEU A 28 -20.59 2.86 12.96
CA LEU A 28 -20.58 1.88 14.06
C LEU A 28 -21.68 0.82 13.94
N THR A 29 -22.56 0.91 12.94
CA THR A 29 -23.54 -0.13 12.61
C THR A 29 -23.15 -0.97 11.39
N CYS A 30 -21.98 -0.70 10.79
CA CYS A 30 -21.42 -1.50 9.69
C CYS A 30 -20.79 -2.83 10.15
N GLN A 31 -20.59 -3.03 11.46
CA GLN A 31 -20.09 -4.28 12.03
C GLN A 31 -21.28 -5.15 12.45
N LYS A 32 -21.12 -6.48 12.42
CA LYS A 32 -22.12 -7.38 13.00
C LYS A 32 -22.41 -7.01 14.47
N PRO A 33 -23.62 -7.23 14.99
CA PRO A 33 -23.89 -7.12 16.41
C PRO A 33 -22.96 -8.03 17.22
N LEU A 34 -22.47 -7.57 18.37
CA LEU A 34 -21.56 -8.29 19.27
C LEU A 34 -22.11 -9.66 19.68
N ALA A 35 -23.44 -9.79 19.81
CA ALA A 35 -24.11 -11.04 20.15
C ALA A 35 -24.13 -12.06 19.00
N GLU A 36 -23.91 -11.63 17.76
CA GLU A 36 -23.93 -12.45 16.55
C GLU A 36 -22.52 -12.85 16.07
N MET A 37 -21.47 -12.36 16.74
CA MET A 37 -20.10 -12.69 16.40
C MET A 37 -19.80 -14.17 16.65
N VAL A 38 -19.08 -14.81 15.72
CA VAL A 38 -18.68 -16.22 15.82
C VAL A 38 -17.64 -16.45 16.92
N ASN A 39 -16.82 -15.44 17.21
CA ASN A 39 -15.87 -15.40 18.32
C ASN A 39 -15.49 -13.94 18.66
N SER A 40 -14.63 -13.76 19.67
CA SER A 40 -14.18 -12.44 20.13
C SER A 40 -13.35 -11.65 19.12
N ASP A 41 -12.77 -12.31 18.13
CA ASP A 41 -11.83 -11.71 17.18
C ASP A 41 -12.51 -11.25 15.89
N GLU A 42 -13.76 -11.65 15.65
CA GLU A 42 -14.49 -11.25 14.44
C GLU A 42 -14.72 -9.73 14.36
N LEU A 43 -14.85 -9.05 15.50
CA LEU A 43 -14.96 -7.58 15.52
C LEU A 43 -13.69 -6.91 15.00
N GLN A 44 -12.51 -7.32 15.50
CA GLN A 44 -11.25 -6.74 15.03
C GLN A 44 -11.00 -7.05 13.56
N PHE A 45 -11.37 -8.27 13.11
CA PHE A 45 -11.28 -8.65 11.72
C PHE A 45 -12.09 -7.71 10.82
N GLN A 46 -13.35 -7.41 11.19
CA GLN A 46 -14.18 -6.46 10.43
C GLN A 46 -13.62 -5.04 10.45
N ILE A 47 -13.23 -4.53 11.63
CA ILE A 47 -12.78 -3.14 11.79
C ILE A 47 -11.50 -2.88 10.98
N VAL A 48 -10.49 -3.76 11.04
CA VAL A 48 -9.23 -3.58 10.29
C VAL A 48 -9.50 -3.42 8.79
N HIS A 49 -10.30 -4.32 8.20
CA HIS A 49 -10.62 -4.25 6.76
C HIS A 49 -11.52 -3.06 6.40
N GLN A 50 -12.44 -2.64 7.29
CA GLN A 50 -13.26 -1.46 7.05
C GLN A 50 -12.42 -0.16 7.08
N VAL A 51 -11.45 -0.07 7.99
CA VAL A 51 -10.49 1.03 8.04
C VAL A 51 -9.63 1.05 6.77
N GLU A 52 -9.19 -0.11 6.27
CA GLU A 52 -8.51 -0.20 4.96
C GLU A 52 -9.35 0.40 3.83
N GLU A 53 -10.63 0.03 3.71
CA GLU A 53 -11.50 0.57 2.66
C GLU A 53 -11.65 2.10 2.77
N LEU A 54 -11.73 2.64 3.99
CA LEU A 54 -11.78 4.10 4.21
C LEU A 54 -10.46 4.78 3.82
N TRP A 55 -9.31 4.20 4.16
CA TRP A 55 -8.01 4.74 3.77
C TRP A 55 -7.78 4.62 2.25
N MET A 56 -8.14 3.51 1.63
CA MET A 56 -8.06 3.33 0.18
C MET A 56 -8.94 4.34 -0.56
N LYS A 57 -10.13 4.65 -0.03
CA LYS A 57 -10.97 5.73 -0.56
C LYS A 57 -10.27 7.09 -0.52
N LEU A 58 -9.62 7.43 0.60
CA LEU A 58 -8.88 8.69 0.74
C LEU A 58 -7.61 8.74 -0.13
N ILE A 59 -6.92 7.62 -0.29
CA ILE A 59 -5.79 7.48 -1.22
C ILE A 59 -6.28 7.76 -2.64
N ALA A 60 -7.30 7.04 -3.10
CA ALA A 60 -7.84 7.20 -4.45
C ALA A 60 -8.29 8.64 -4.71
N TYR A 61 -9.03 9.24 -3.77
CA TYR A 61 -9.42 10.65 -3.85
C TYR A 61 -8.20 11.58 -3.99
N SER A 62 -7.16 11.38 -3.18
CA SER A 62 -5.95 12.21 -3.24
C SER A 62 -5.14 11.99 -4.53
N LEU A 63 -5.15 10.77 -5.09
CA LEU A 63 -4.46 10.46 -6.34
C LEU A 63 -5.17 11.07 -7.56
N VAL A 64 -6.50 11.22 -7.51
CA VAL A 64 -7.25 11.97 -8.55
C VAL A 64 -6.81 13.44 -8.56
N ASP A 65 -6.73 14.08 -7.39
CA ASP A 65 -6.20 15.45 -7.28
C ASP A 65 -4.74 15.53 -7.78
N VAL A 66 -3.91 14.51 -7.52
CA VAL A 66 -2.52 14.46 -8.02
C VAL A 66 -2.48 14.50 -9.55
N LEU A 67 -3.38 13.80 -10.24
CA LEU A 67 -3.46 13.86 -11.71
C LEU A 67 -3.77 15.28 -12.21
N GLU A 68 -4.72 15.97 -11.57
CA GLU A 68 -5.05 17.36 -11.89
C GLU A 68 -3.84 18.29 -11.66
N TYR A 69 -3.13 18.12 -10.54
CA TYR A 69 -1.95 18.94 -10.26
C TYR A 69 -0.73 18.58 -11.11
N MET A 70 -0.65 17.36 -11.67
CA MET A 70 0.35 17.01 -12.68
C MET A 70 0.12 17.81 -13.96
N GLU A 71 -1.12 17.90 -14.43
CA GLU A 71 -1.50 18.72 -15.60
C GLU A 71 -1.20 20.20 -15.36
N ALA A 72 -1.55 20.72 -14.18
CA ALA A 72 -1.26 22.09 -13.78
C ALA A 72 0.23 22.34 -13.42
N GLN A 73 1.08 21.32 -13.45
CA GLN A 73 2.49 21.34 -13.05
C GLN A 73 2.72 21.96 -11.65
N ASN A 74 1.81 21.72 -10.71
CA ASN A 74 1.93 22.21 -9.33
C ASN A 74 2.63 21.18 -8.43
N THR A 75 3.95 21.12 -8.56
CA THR A 75 4.80 20.15 -7.88
C THR A 75 4.60 20.14 -6.36
N HIS A 76 4.49 21.30 -5.71
CA HIS A 76 4.30 21.36 -4.26
C HIS A 76 2.99 20.72 -3.79
N ARG A 77 1.90 20.86 -4.57
CA ARG A 77 0.63 20.20 -4.27
C ARG A 77 0.73 18.70 -4.50
N ILE A 78 1.37 18.26 -5.58
CA ILE A 78 1.64 16.83 -5.83
C ILE A 78 2.38 16.23 -4.64
N VAL A 79 3.51 16.82 -4.23
CA VAL A 79 4.33 16.32 -3.09
C VAL A 79 3.52 16.28 -1.79
N THR A 80 2.72 17.31 -1.52
CA THR A 80 1.85 17.34 -0.33
C THR A 80 0.85 16.17 -0.33
N LEU A 81 0.20 15.92 -1.47
CA LEU A 81 -0.82 14.88 -1.60
C LEU A 81 -0.22 13.48 -1.63
N MET A 82 0.89 13.28 -2.35
CA MET A 82 1.65 12.04 -2.34
C MET A 82 2.15 11.72 -0.93
N GLY A 83 2.64 12.72 -0.19
CA GLY A 83 3.00 12.55 1.22
C GLY A 83 1.82 12.08 2.09
N ARG A 84 0.57 12.49 1.80
CA ARG A 84 -0.61 11.93 2.46
C ARG A 84 -0.83 10.47 2.06
N VAL A 85 -0.79 10.18 0.77
CA VAL A 85 -0.93 8.81 0.23
C VAL A 85 0.09 7.87 0.86
N HIS A 86 1.36 8.26 0.93
CA HIS A 86 2.42 7.45 1.51
C HIS A 86 2.23 7.18 3.00
N ARG A 87 1.72 8.16 3.76
CA ARG A 87 1.39 7.96 5.19
C ARG A 87 0.23 6.98 5.34
N LEU A 88 -0.80 7.09 4.52
CA LEU A 88 -1.94 6.16 4.53
C LEU A 88 -1.50 4.73 4.16
N MET A 89 -0.64 4.57 3.16
CA MET A 89 -0.08 3.25 2.79
C MET A 89 0.75 2.63 3.92
N ARG A 90 1.54 3.43 4.63
CA ARG A 90 2.26 2.97 5.84
C ARG A 90 1.30 2.55 6.94
N MET A 91 0.24 3.31 7.18
CA MET A 91 -0.79 2.99 8.17
C MET A 91 -1.54 1.70 7.80
N MET A 92 -1.91 1.52 6.51
CA MET A 92 -2.50 0.27 5.99
C MET A 92 -1.60 -0.94 6.27
N THR A 93 -0.29 -0.77 6.12
CA THR A 93 0.66 -1.86 6.38
C THR A 93 0.80 -2.13 7.88
N ALA A 94 0.98 -1.10 8.69
CA ALA A 94 1.24 -1.22 10.13
C ALA A 94 0.04 -1.83 10.90
N GLN A 95 -1.19 -1.55 10.49
CA GLN A 95 -2.35 -2.11 11.20
C GLN A 95 -2.51 -3.62 11.01
N LEU A 96 -1.85 -4.24 10.01
CA LEU A 96 -1.89 -5.69 9.81
C LEU A 96 -1.37 -6.43 11.06
N ASP A 97 -0.50 -5.80 11.84
CA ASP A 97 0.03 -6.30 13.10
C ASP A 97 -1.08 -6.57 14.14
N LEU A 98 -2.23 -5.88 14.06
CA LEU A 98 -3.39 -6.17 14.92
C LEU A 98 -3.95 -7.57 14.64
N LEU A 99 -4.04 -7.95 13.37
CA LEU A 99 -4.55 -9.27 12.99
C LEU A 99 -3.61 -10.41 13.38
N GLU A 100 -2.36 -10.10 13.73
CA GLU A 100 -1.39 -11.06 14.23
C GLU A 100 -1.70 -11.55 15.65
N THR A 101 -2.52 -10.82 16.41
CA THR A 101 -2.95 -11.22 17.77
C THR A 101 -4.05 -12.27 17.74
N MET A 102 -4.69 -12.49 16.59
CA MET A 102 -5.72 -13.49 16.38
C MET A 102 -5.07 -14.86 16.15
N SER A 103 -5.53 -15.90 16.86
CA SER A 103 -4.99 -17.24 16.63
C SER A 103 -5.48 -17.81 15.30
N PRO A 104 -4.70 -18.71 14.66
CA PRO A 104 -5.16 -19.44 13.49
C PRO A 104 -6.50 -20.17 13.72
N LYS A 105 -6.77 -20.65 14.95
CA LYS A 105 -8.02 -21.34 15.30
C LYS A 105 -9.22 -20.39 15.25
N GLU A 106 -9.12 -19.21 15.84
CA GLU A 106 -10.18 -18.18 15.79
C GLU A 106 -10.42 -17.73 14.34
N TYR A 107 -9.35 -17.54 13.57
CA TYR A 107 -9.50 -17.21 12.15
C TYR A 107 -10.23 -18.29 11.37
N GLN A 108 -10.00 -19.59 11.64
CA GLN A 108 -10.75 -20.66 10.97
C GLN A 108 -12.27 -20.59 11.25
N GLN A 109 -12.69 -20.15 12.45
CA GLN A 109 -14.11 -19.96 12.76
C GLN A 109 -14.70 -18.80 11.97
N ILE A 110 -13.99 -17.67 11.89
CA ILE A 110 -14.37 -16.51 11.07
C ILE A 110 -14.45 -16.90 9.59
N ARG A 111 -13.46 -17.65 9.10
CA ARG A 111 -13.36 -18.09 7.71
C ARG A 111 -14.60 -18.87 7.23
N LEU A 112 -15.30 -19.58 8.12
CA LEU A 112 -16.56 -20.27 7.80
C LEU A 112 -17.72 -19.31 7.52
N GLN A 113 -17.66 -18.08 8.05
CA GLN A 113 -18.70 -17.05 7.90
C GLN A 113 -18.51 -16.18 6.65
N LEU A 114 -17.34 -16.24 6.00
CA LEU A 114 -16.98 -15.36 4.88
C LEU A 114 -17.61 -15.76 3.54
N GLY A 115 -18.28 -16.91 3.46
CA GLY A 115 -18.80 -17.45 2.20
C GLY A 115 -17.68 -17.62 1.16
N ASN A 116 -17.78 -16.94 0.02
CA ASN A 116 -16.75 -16.91 -1.01
C ASN A 116 -15.92 -15.61 -1.02
N GLY A 117 -16.10 -14.75 -0.01
CA GLY A 117 -15.50 -13.42 0.07
C GLY A 117 -13.98 -13.45 0.05
N SER A 118 -13.36 -12.55 -0.69
CA SER A 118 -11.90 -12.45 -0.78
C SER A 118 -11.44 -11.01 -0.87
N GLY A 119 -10.25 -10.70 -0.35
CA GLY A 119 -9.58 -9.42 -0.59
C GLY A 119 -9.40 -9.11 -2.09
N GLN A 120 -9.42 -10.12 -2.97
CA GLN A 120 -9.45 -9.91 -4.42
C GLN A 120 -10.75 -9.23 -4.91
N GLU A 121 -11.76 -9.09 -4.06
CA GLU A 121 -13.02 -8.42 -4.35
C GLU A 121 -13.09 -6.99 -3.81
N SER A 122 -12.09 -6.57 -3.01
CA SER A 122 -12.00 -5.23 -2.44
C SER A 122 -12.16 -4.15 -3.53
N PRO A 123 -13.20 -3.31 -3.46
CA PRO A 123 -13.41 -2.24 -4.43
C PRO A 123 -12.32 -1.18 -4.33
N GLY A 124 -11.92 -0.78 -3.12
CA GLY A 124 -10.85 0.18 -2.90
C GLY A 124 -9.53 -0.31 -3.50
N PHE A 125 -9.13 -1.54 -3.18
CA PHE A 125 -7.87 -2.10 -3.67
C PHE A 125 -7.87 -2.22 -5.19
N LYS A 126 -8.97 -2.70 -5.80
CA LYS A 126 -9.10 -2.78 -7.27
C LYS A 126 -8.97 -1.42 -7.95
N LEU A 127 -9.53 -0.36 -7.34
CA LEU A 127 -9.39 0.98 -7.87
C LEU A 127 -7.93 1.42 -7.82
N LEU A 128 -7.26 1.25 -6.68
CA LEU A 128 -5.85 1.60 -6.53
C LEU A 128 -4.93 0.87 -7.52
N LEU A 129 -5.23 -0.38 -7.87
CA LEU A 129 -4.49 -1.12 -8.89
C LEU A 129 -4.64 -0.57 -10.31
N ARG A 130 -5.68 0.23 -10.59
CA ARG A 130 -5.97 0.78 -11.92
C ARG A 130 -5.39 2.18 -12.15
N MET A 131 -5.07 2.92 -11.09
CA MET A 131 -4.57 4.30 -11.18
C MET A 131 -3.11 4.46 -11.67
N PRO A 132 -2.18 3.52 -11.44
CA PRO A 132 -0.78 3.75 -11.79
C PRO A 132 -0.51 4.03 -13.28
N PRO A 133 -1.17 3.38 -14.25
CA PRO A 133 -1.04 3.75 -15.66
C PRO A 133 -1.35 5.23 -15.95
N ASP A 134 -2.41 5.77 -15.34
CA ASP A 134 -2.79 7.18 -15.52
C ASP A 134 -1.79 8.13 -14.85
N LEU A 135 -1.32 7.78 -13.65
CA LEU A 135 -0.27 8.52 -12.94
C LEU A 135 1.04 8.54 -13.74
N TRP A 136 1.42 7.40 -14.32
CA TRP A 136 2.61 7.29 -15.15
C TRP A 136 2.48 8.15 -16.41
N GLN A 137 1.33 8.08 -17.08
CA GLN A 137 1.09 8.87 -18.27
C GLN A 137 1.10 10.38 -17.96
N GLY A 138 0.44 10.83 -16.90
CA GLY A 138 0.45 12.23 -16.47
C GLY A 138 1.86 12.72 -16.14
N PHE A 139 2.64 11.91 -15.42
CA PHE A 139 4.04 12.23 -15.13
C PHE A 139 4.88 12.35 -16.41
N LYS A 140 4.82 11.36 -17.32
CA LYS A 140 5.58 11.42 -18.58
C LYS A 140 5.22 12.65 -19.39
N THR A 141 3.93 12.91 -19.59
CA THR A 141 3.47 14.04 -20.41
C THR A 141 3.92 15.38 -19.85
N HIS A 142 3.75 15.63 -18.55
CA HIS A 142 3.94 16.98 -17.99
C HIS A 142 5.30 17.22 -17.35
N TYR A 143 5.96 16.17 -16.87
CA TYR A 143 7.24 16.26 -16.15
C TYR A 143 8.42 15.66 -16.91
N LEU A 144 8.21 14.94 -18.01
CA LEU A 144 9.29 14.47 -18.90
C LEU A 144 9.19 15.09 -20.31
N ASP A 145 8.20 14.69 -21.09
CA ASP A 145 8.06 15.01 -22.52
C ASP A 145 7.98 16.53 -22.75
N ALA A 146 7.09 17.22 -22.03
CA ALA A 146 6.93 18.68 -22.13
C ALA A 146 8.19 19.47 -21.73
N ARG A 147 9.13 18.83 -21.03
CA ARG A 147 10.38 19.42 -20.56
C ARG A 147 11.60 18.96 -21.38
N GLY A 148 11.41 18.08 -22.37
CA GLY A 148 12.51 17.50 -23.13
C GLY A 148 13.47 16.68 -22.28
N LEU A 149 12.94 16.00 -21.26
CA LEU A 149 13.70 15.16 -20.32
C LEU A 149 13.33 13.70 -20.50
N SER A 150 14.32 12.83 -20.35
CA SER A 150 14.14 11.39 -20.16
C SER A 150 14.23 11.01 -18.68
N VAL A 151 13.89 9.77 -18.32
CA VAL A 151 14.15 9.24 -16.98
C VAL A 151 15.65 9.31 -16.65
N ALA A 152 16.53 8.98 -17.60
CA ALA A 152 17.98 9.07 -17.39
C ALA A 152 18.46 10.50 -17.14
N ASP A 153 17.87 11.49 -17.82
CA ASP A 153 18.21 12.90 -17.60
C ASP A 153 17.93 13.33 -16.15
N ILE A 154 16.77 12.98 -15.60
CA ILE A 154 16.35 13.45 -14.27
C ILE A 154 17.09 12.77 -13.11
N TYR A 155 17.76 11.64 -13.35
CA TYR A 155 18.53 10.93 -12.31
C TYR A 155 20.05 11.08 -12.47
N ASP A 156 20.56 11.38 -13.66
CA ASP A 156 22.01 11.44 -13.93
C ASP A 156 22.39 12.65 -14.80
N ALA A 157 22.14 12.59 -16.11
CA ALA A 157 22.77 13.49 -17.09
C ALA A 157 22.42 14.98 -16.89
N LYS A 158 21.23 15.27 -16.35
CA LYS A 158 20.74 16.63 -16.06
C LYS A 158 20.19 16.74 -14.64
N TYR A 159 20.71 15.92 -13.72
CA TYR A 159 20.23 15.90 -12.35
C TYR A 159 20.42 17.25 -11.65
N ASP A 160 19.33 17.83 -11.18
CA ASP A 160 19.28 19.09 -10.45
C ASP A 160 18.42 19.03 -9.18
N HIS A 161 17.92 17.84 -8.82
CA HIS A 161 16.93 17.63 -7.76
C HIS A 161 15.64 18.45 -7.95
N GLY A 162 15.33 18.81 -9.19
CA GLY A 162 14.17 19.62 -9.54
C GLY A 162 12.86 18.85 -9.53
N ASP A 163 11.83 19.55 -9.96
CA ASP A 163 10.43 19.11 -9.99
C ASP A 163 10.21 17.70 -10.56
N SER A 164 10.82 17.38 -11.70
CA SER A 164 10.64 16.08 -12.37
C SER A 164 11.24 14.93 -11.56
N TYR A 165 12.39 15.15 -10.94
CA TYR A 165 13.00 14.19 -10.03
C TYR A 165 12.13 13.98 -8.78
N VAL A 166 11.67 15.05 -8.15
CA VAL A 166 10.89 14.97 -6.91
C VAL A 166 9.55 14.25 -7.11
N VAL A 167 8.86 14.50 -8.23
CA VAL A 167 7.62 13.78 -8.56
C VAL A 167 7.92 12.31 -8.88
N ALA A 168 9.01 12.01 -9.58
CA ALA A 168 9.43 10.63 -9.85
C ALA A 168 9.67 9.84 -8.55
N GLU A 169 10.40 10.41 -7.60
CA GLU A 169 10.65 9.77 -6.30
C GLU A 169 9.36 9.55 -5.50
N ALA A 170 8.41 10.48 -5.57
CA ALA A 170 7.11 10.29 -4.94
C ALA A 170 6.32 9.12 -5.55
N LEU A 171 6.41 8.89 -6.86
CA LEU A 171 5.80 7.73 -7.52
C LEU A 171 6.51 6.42 -7.15
N VAL A 172 7.84 6.42 -7.11
CA VAL A 172 8.63 5.25 -6.67
C VAL A 172 8.28 4.85 -5.24
N GLU A 173 8.19 5.82 -4.32
CA GLU A 173 7.80 5.54 -2.93
C GLU A 173 6.38 4.97 -2.85
N PHE A 174 5.45 5.41 -3.70
CA PHE A 174 4.10 4.83 -3.75
C PHE A 174 4.13 3.36 -4.17
N ASP A 175 4.87 3.02 -5.23
CA ASP A 175 5.06 1.64 -5.68
C ASP A 175 5.73 0.78 -4.59
N GLU A 176 6.83 1.28 -4.00
CA GLU A 176 7.56 0.60 -2.92
C GLU A 176 6.65 0.28 -1.74
N LEU A 177 5.86 1.24 -1.28
CA LEU A 177 4.93 1.05 -0.16
C LEU A 177 3.81 0.06 -0.50
N PHE A 178 3.39 -0.01 -1.77
CA PHE A 178 2.42 -1.01 -2.22
C PHE A 178 3.01 -2.43 -2.18
N GLN A 179 4.27 -2.60 -2.59
CA GLN A 179 4.95 -3.90 -2.47
C GLN A 179 5.17 -4.29 -1.01
N LYS A 180 5.55 -3.33 -0.15
CA LYS A 180 5.67 -3.55 1.30
C LYS A 180 4.34 -4.04 1.88
N PHE A 181 3.22 -3.39 1.56
CA PHE A 181 1.89 -3.84 1.98
C PHE A 181 1.61 -5.28 1.52
N ARG A 182 1.81 -5.58 0.22
CA ARG A 182 1.59 -6.93 -0.33
C ARG A 182 2.43 -8.00 0.38
N ALA A 183 3.70 -7.70 0.67
CA ALA A 183 4.59 -8.61 1.37
C ALA A 183 4.11 -8.89 2.80
N HIS A 184 3.76 -7.86 3.57
CA HIS A 184 3.25 -8.03 4.94
C HIS A 184 1.95 -8.81 4.96
N HIS A 185 1.02 -8.48 4.05
CA HIS A 185 -0.23 -9.21 3.89
C HIS A 185 -0.01 -10.69 3.52
N LEU A 186 0.98 -11.01 2.68
CA LEU A 186 1.33 -12.40 2.36
C LEU A 186 1.84 -13.15 3.60
N TYR A 187 2.68 -12.53 4.43
CA TYR A 187 3.14 -13.13 5.69
C TYR A 187 2.02 -13.31 6.70
N LEU A 188 1.10 -12.35 6.80
CA LEU A 188 -0.12 -12.48 7.60
C LEU A 188 -0.94 -13.70 7.16
N ILE A 189 -1.16 -13.87 5.85
CA ILE A 189 -1.84 -15.06 5.33
C ILE A 189 -1.08 -16.34 5.68
N HIS A 190 0.25 -16.34 5.53
CA HIS A 190 1.08 -17.49 5.83
C HIS A 190 0.91 -17.94 7.29
N ARG A 191 0.96 -17.01 8.26
CA ARG A 191 0.76 -17.36 9.68
C ARG A 191 -0.68 -17.74 10.01
N SER A 192 -1.68 -17.21 9.32
CA SER A 192 -3.10 -17.48 9.61
C SER A 192 -3.61 -18.79 9.01
N ILE A 193 -3.24 -19.13 7.77
CA ILE A 193 -3.74 -20.32 7.06
C ILE A 193 -2.70 -21.19 6.38
N GLY A 194 -1.43 -20.77 6.32
CA GLY A 194 -0.38 -21.48 5.59
C GLY A 194 -0.39 -21.19 4.09
N LEU A 195 0.80 -21.19 3.46
CA LEU A 195 0.93 -20.89 2.02
C LEU A 195 0.37 -21.99 1.11
N GLY A 196 0.42 -23.25 1.52
CA GLY A 196 -0.14 -24.38 0.74
C GLY A 196 -1.67 -24.48 0.80
N SER A 197 -2.33 -23.51 1.43
CA SER A 197 -3.79 -23.49 1.55
C SER A 197 -4.45 -22.94 0.28
N LYS A 198 -5.74 -23.25 0.13
CA LYS A 198 -6.58 -22.66 -0.93
C LYS A 198 -7.38 -21.49 -0.37
N SER A 199 -7.53 -20.45 -1.17
CA SER A 199 -8.49 -19.37 -0.90
C SER A 199 -9.92 -19.91 -0.86
N LEU A 200 -10.88 -19.09 -0.41
CA LEU A 200 -12.30 -19.45 -0.42
C LEU A 200 -12.86 -19.71 -1.83
N LYS A 201 -12.14 -19.31 -2.88
CA LYS A 201 -12.45 -19.59 -4.29
C LYS A 201 -11.65 -20.77 -4.86
N GLY A 202 -10.99 -21.56 -4.00
CA GLY A 202 -10.22 -22.73 -4.40
C GLY A 202 -8.89 -22.42 -5.08
N ARG A 203 -8.48 -21.14 -5.15
CA ARG A 203 -7.23 -20.73 -5.79
C ARG A 203 -6.05 -20.91 -4.85
N PRO A 204 -4.89 -21.37 -5.33
CA PRO A 204 -3.67 -21.43 -4.54
C PRO A 204 -3.31 -20.03 -4.00
N VAL A 205 -2.94 -19.95 -2.72
CA VAL A 205 -2.52 -18.69 -2.08
C VAL A 205 -1.21 -18.18 -2.69
N GLU A 206 -0.40 -19.08 -3.25
CA GLU A 206 0.86 -18.78 -3.94
C GLU A 206 0.70 -17.81 -5.11
N ILE A 207 -0.50 -17.67 -5.69
CA ILE A 207 -0.81 -16.67 -6.72
C ILE A 207 -0.54 -15.25 -6.22
N LEU A 208 -0.66 -14.99 -4.92
CA LEU A 208 -0.38 -13.68 -4.34
C LEU A 208 1.11 -13.30 -4.45
N ARG A 209 2.02 -14.27 -4.60
CA ARG A 209 3.45 -13.99 -4.83
C ARG A 209 3.69 -13.28 -6.16
N GLY A 210 2.97 -13.65 -7.23
CA GLY A 210 3.12 -12.99 -8.54
C GLY A 210 2.71 -11.52 -8.52
N GLY A 211 1.86 -11.11 -7.57
CA GLY A 211 1.55 -9.70 -7.36
C GLY A 211 2.71 -8.90 -6.75
N ALA A 212 3.57 -9.53 -5.96
CA ALA A 212 4.71 -8.86 -5.32
C ALA A 212 5.83 -8.48 -6.32
N ASP A 213 5.87 -9.15 -7.48
CA ASP A 213 6.86 -8.90 -8.53
C ASP A 213 6.42 -7.79 -9.51
N HIS A 214 5.16 -7.34 -9.42
CA HIS A 214 4.62 -6.36 -10.35
C HIS A 214 4.93 -4.93 -9.91
N ARG A 215 5.91 -4.31 -10.56
CA ARG A 215 6.27 -2.89 -10.44
C ARG A 215 5.32 -2.03 -11.29
N PHE A 216 4.76 -0.98 -10.69
CA PHE A 216 3.88 -0.06 -11.40
C PHE A 216 4.65 0.88 -12.34
N PHE A 217 5.85 1.30 -11.94
CA PHE A 217 6.67 2.26 -12.71
C PHE A 217 8.04 1.65 -13.03
N PRO A 218 8.11 0.60 -13.89
CA PRO A 218 9.35 -0.17 -14.10
C PRO A 218 10.53 0.71 -14.55
N GLU A 219 10.29 1.69 -15.43
CA GLU A 219 11.33 2.61 -15.93
C GLU A 219 12.01 3.39 -14.79
N LEU A 220 11.26 3.78 -13.76
CA LEU A 220 11.83 4.46 -12.60
C LEU A 220 12.71 3.51 -11.77
N TRP A 221 12.41 2.22 -11.72
CA TRP A 221 13.25 1.25 -11.02
C TRP A 221 14.48 0.85 -11.84
N ASP A 222 14.30 0.65 -13.14
CA ASP A 222 15.34 0.12 -14.04
C ASP A 222 16.49 1.11 -14.24
N ILE A 223 16.23 2.43 -14.21
CA ILE A 223 17.29 3.44 -14.32
C ILE A 223 18.38 3.31 -13.25
N ARG A 224 18.05 2.76 -12.06
CA ARG A 224 19.05 2.55 -11.01
C ARG A 224 20.09 1.49 -11.42
N CYS A 225 19.66 0.45 -12.14
CA CYS A 225 20.54 -0.56 -12.71
C CYS A 225 21.40 0.07 -13.83
N GLU A 226 20.77 0.78 -14.76
CA GLU A 226 21.44 1.40 -15.91
C GLU A 226 22.54 2.39 -15.47
N MET A 227 22.23 3.26 -14.49
CA MET A 227 23.22 4.18 -13.92
C MET A 227 24.39 3.44 -13.25
N THR A 228 24.10 2.38 -12.48
CA THR A 228 25.12 1.58 -11.80
C THR A 228 26.04 0.90 -12.80
N ASP A 229 25.50 0.35 -13.88
CA ASP A 229 26.26 -0.32 -14.95
C ASP A 229 27.10 0.66 -15.77
N ALA A 230 26.55 1.86 -16.07
CA ALA A 230 27.29 2.93 -16.75
C ALA A 230 28.49 3.41 -15.92
N TRP A 231 28.30 3.56 -14.61
CA TRP A 231 29.38 3.89 -13.68
C TRP A 231 30.38 2.74 -13.55
N GLY A 232 29.93 1.49 -13.51
CA GLY A 232 30.81 0.31 -13.52
C GLY A 232 31.67 0.22 -14.78
N SER A 233 31.12 0.60 -15.93
CA SER A 233 31.84 0.66 -17.22
C SER A 233 32.90 1.76 -17.23
N THR A 234 32.67 2.87 -16.52
CA THR A 234 33.58 4.02 -16.46
C THR A 234 34.65 3.89 -15.38
N TYR A 235 34.28 3.39 -14.20
CA TYR A 235 35.11 3.38 -12.99
C TYR A 235 35.53 1.97 -12.53
N GLY A 236 35.19 0.94 -13.30
CA GLY A 236 35.39 -0.47 -12.97
C GLY A 236 34.25 -1.04 -12.12
N VAL A 237 33.84 -2.27 -12.46
CA VAL A 237 32.81 -3.03 -11.74
C VAL A 237 33.30 -3.49 -10.36
N VAL A 238 34.59 -3.84 -10.26
CA VAL A 238 35.25 -4.20 -9.00
C VAL A 238 36.28 -3.13 -8.67
N ARG A 239 36.10 -2.48 -7.51
CA ARG A 239 37.02 -1.44 -7.01
C ARG A 239 37.99 -2.04 -6.01
N GLU A 240 39.15 -1.41 -5.85
CA GLU A 240 40.13 -1.84 -4.84
C GLU A 240 39.54 -1.75 -3.43
N SER A 241 39.94 -2.68 -2.56
CA SER A 241 39.51 -2.67 -1.17
C SER A 241 40.04 -1.42 -0.45
N ILE A 242 39.14 -0.65 0.16
CA ILE A 242 39.48 0.49 1.01
C ILE A 242 40.25 0.10 2.28
N SER A 243 40.27 -1.18 2.66
CA SER A 243 41.03 -1.67 3.82
C SER A 243 42.54 -1.80 3.56
N GLY A 244 43.02 -1.58 2.33
CA GLY A 244 44.43 -1.71 1.95
C GLY A 244 44.96 -3.16 1.97
N ALA A 245 44.16 -4.13 2.40
CA ALA A 245 44.48 -5.53 2.27
C ALA A 245 44.40 -5.89 0.78
N LYS A 246 45.56 -5.95 0.11
CA LYS A 246 45.66 -6.63 -1.19
C LYS A 246 45.03 -8.00 -1.00
N SER A 247 43.98 -8.28 -1.77
CA SER A 247 43.49 -9.63 -2.00
C SER A 247 44.71 -10.49 -2.33
N ALA A 248 45.17 -11.26 -1.34
CA ALA A 248 46.05 -12.39 -1.59
C ALA A 248 45.18 -13.37 -2.36
N LYS A 249 45.22 -13.27 -3.69
CA LYS A 249 44.65 -14.27 -4.58
C LYS A 249 45.32 -15.61 -4.23
N ALA A 250 44.52 -16.53 -3.71
CA ALA A 250 44.74 -17.97 -3.79
C ALA A 250 43.75 -18.52 -4.83
#